data_AF-X1PUI3-F1
#
_entry.id   AF-X1PUI3-F1
#
_cell.length_a   1.000
_cell.length_b   1.000
_cell.length_c   1.000
_cell.angle_alpha   90.00
_cell.angle_beta   90.00
_cell.angle_gamma   90.00
#
_symmetry.space_group_name_H-M   'P 1'
#
loop_
_entity.id
_entity.type
_entity.pdbx_description
1 polymer ?
#
loop_
_entity_poly.entity_id
_entity_poly.type
_entity_poly.pdbx_seq_one_letter_code
_entity_poly.pdbx_strand_id
1 'polypeptide(L)'
;AGLTIITPGVEYQSMVMESIYGERGVKAGHTQGICRTQLLVAAEHLVELGAEVLILGCTELPLIEAHNEAFEVGGRTVALIDPTTILAQRCVALSSERPADLVESEL
;
A
#
# COMPACT_ATOMS: atom_id res chain seq x y z
N ALA A 1 -17.74 -6.82 3.97
CA ALA A 1 -16.66 -7.72 3.51
C ALA A 1 -16.24 -8.59 4.68
N GLY A 2 -16.01 -9.89 4.46
CA GLY A 2 -15.59 -10.84 5.50
C GLY A 2 -14.07 -10.89 5.66
N LEU A 3 -13.43 -9.74 5.88
CA LEU A 3 -11.97 -9.64 6.05
C LEU A 3 -11.62 -9.36 7.52
N THR A 4 -10.57 -9.99 8.00
CA THR A 4 -9.98 -9.72 9.32
C THR A 4 -8.79 -8.79 9.13
N ILE A 5 -8.75 -7.69 9.87
CA ILE A 5 -7.63 -6.75 9.83
C ILE A 5 -6.65 -7.12 10.93
N ILE A 6 -5.38 -7.22 10.55
CA ILE A 6 -4.25 -7.29 11.46
C ILE A 6 -3.34 -6.10 11.21
N THR A 7 -2.81 -5.54 12.30
CA THR A 7 -1.92 -4.39 12.26
C THR A 7 -0.58 -4.76 12.90
N PRO A 8 0.52 -4.10 12.51
CA PRO A 8 1.81 -4.34 13.13
C PRO A 8 1.75 -4.11 14.66
N GLY A 9 2.48 -4.90 15.44
CA GLY A 9 2.72 -4.59 16.86
C GLY A 9 3.42 -3.25 17.05
N VAL A 10 3.42 -2.69 18.26
CA VAL A 10 3.87 -1.31 18.54
C VAL A 10 5.27 -0.98 17.98
N GLU A 11 6.23 -1.88 18.15
CA GLU A 11 7.61 -1.68 17.66
C GLU A 11 7.68 -1.70 16.13
N TYR A 12 7.00 -2.66 15.50
CA TYR A 12 6.92 -2.78 14.04
C TYR A 12 6.13 -1.61 13.43
N GLN A 13 5.07 -1.16 14.09
CA GLN A 13 4.34 0.04 13.68
C GLN A 13 5.24 1.27 13.74
N SER A 14 6.11 1.37 14.75
CA SER A 14 7.10 2.45 14.82
C SER A 14 8.11 2.37 13.67
N MET A 15 8.53 1.16 13.25
CA MET A 15 9.36 0.98 12.06
C MET A 15 8.67 1.42 10.77
N VAL A 16 7.36 1.14 10.61
CA VAL A 16 6.57 1.67 9.49
C VAL A 16 6.51 3.19 9.52
N MET A 17 6.33 3.79 10.71
CA MET A 17 6.32 5.25 10.82
C MET A 17 7.68 5.86 10.50
N GLU A 18 8.78 5.24 10.93
CA GLU A 18 10.14 5.67 10.65
C GLU A 18 10.48 5.51 9.15
N SER A 19 10.02 4.45 8.49
CA SER A 19 10.20 4.28 7.05
C SER A 19 9.48 5.35 6.23
N ILE A 20 8.40 5.93 6.78
CA ILE A 20 7.64 7.00 6.15
C ILE A 20 8.22 8.38 6.47
N TYR A 21 8.31 8.72 7.77
CA TYR A 21 8.54 10.06 8.28
C TYR A 21 9.95 10.29 8.86
N GLY A 22 10.73 9.24 9.04
CA GLY A 22 12.07 9.31 9.61
C GLY A 22 13.04 10.16 8.81
N GLU A 23 14.20 10.48 9.40
CA GLU A 23 15.26 11.23 8.71
C GLU A 23 15.75 10.52 7.44
N ARG A 24 15.68 9.18 7.43
CA ARG A 24 15.97 8.33 6.27
C ARG A 24 14.71 7.68 5.70
N GLY A 25 13.56 8.30 5.94
CA GLY A 25 12.25 7.87 5.44
C GLY A 25 11.98 8.35 4.02
N VAL A 26 10.93 7.81 3.42
CA VAL A 26 10.54 8.12 2.04
C VAL A 26 10.05 9.54 1.84
N LYS A 27 9.44 10.16 2.86
CA LYS A 27 9.11 11.60 2.79
C LYS A 27 10.34 12.50 2.73
N ALA A 28 11.49 12.03 3.23
CA ALA A 28 12.78 12.71 3.09
C ALA A 28 13.48 12.38 1.75
N GLY A 29 12.83 11.62 0.85
CA GLY A 29 13.34 11.28 -0.47
C GLY A 29 14.08 9.93 -0.55
N HIS A 30 14.04 9.13 0.52
CA HIS A 30 14.69 7.82 0.54
C HIS A 30 13.72 6.69 0.19
N THR A 31 13.93 5.99 -0.92
CA THR A 31 13.12 4.81 -1.31
C THR A 31 13.83 3.48 -1.10
N GLN A 32 15.10 3.52 -0.68
CA GLN A 32 15.97 2.37 -0.54
C GLN A 32 16.77 2.46 0.75
N GLY A 33 17.41 1.35 1.14
CA GLY A 33 18.16 1.27 2.39
C GLY A 33 17.22 1.11 3.58
N ILE A 34 17.35 1.98 4.59
CA ILE A 34 16.78 1.72 5.92
C ILE A 34 15.26 1.80 5.95
N CYS A 35 14.64 2.75 5.23
CA CYS A 35 13.19 2.80 5.11
C CYS A 35 12.64 1.49 4.50
N ARG A 36 13.31 0.94 3.48
CA ARG A 36 12.94 -0.34 2.88
C ARG A 36 13.14 -1.49 3.86
N THR A 37 14.28 -1.56 4.54
CA THR A 37 14.54 -2.61 5.56
C THR A 37 13.49 -2.59 6.66
N GLN A 38 13.16 -1.42 7.20
CA GLN A 38 12.14 -1.25 8.24
C GLN A 38 10.74 -1.68 7.76
N LEU A 39 10.37 -1.31 6.54
CA LEU A 39 9.12 -1.74 5.93
C LEU A 39 9.06 -3.26 5.78
N LEU A 40 10.13 -3.89 5.29
CA LEU A 40 10.20 -5.35 5.11
C LEU A 40 10.11 -6.11 6.44
N VAL A 41 10.74 -5.61 7.50
CA VAL A 41 10.64 -6.21 8.85
C VAL A 41 9.21 -6.13 9.37
N ALA A 42 8.51 -5.00 9.17
CA ALA A 42 7.10 -4.89 9.56
C ALA A 42 6.17 -5.78 8.71
N ALA A 43 6.47 -5.93 7.41
CA ALA A 43 5.75 -6.82 6.52
C ALA A 43 5.92 -8.30 6.93
N GLU A 44 7.15 -8.72 7.24
CA GLU A 44 7.46 -10.06 7.73
C GLU A 44 6.72 -10.36 9.04
N HIS A 45 6.69 -9.42 9.98
CA HIS A 45 5.92 -9.58 11.21
C HIS A 45 4.42 -9.81 10.97
N LEU A 46 3.79 -9.05 10.08
CA LEU A 46 2.38 -9.26 9.72
C LEU A 46 2.15 -10.63 9.09
N VAL A 47 3.08 -11.06 8.24
CA VAL A 47 3.05 -12.36 7.58
C VAL A 47 3.18 -13.49 8.61
N GLU A 48 4.06 -13.34 9.61
CA GLU A 48 4.16 -14.23 10.78
C GLU A 48 2.86 -14.35 11.58
N LEU A 49 2.11 -13.25 11.72
CA LEU A 49 0.79 -13.24 12.34
C LEU A 49 -0.32 -13.83 11.45
N GLY A 50 -0.01 -14.25 10.23
CA GLY A 50 -0.94 -14.89 9.31
C GLY A 50 -1.52 -13.97 8.23
N ALA A 51 -0.88 -12.83 7.93
CA ALA A 51 -1.29 -12.02 6.78
C ALA A 51 -1.15 -12.80 5.48
N GLU A 52 -2.24 -12.88 4.72
CA GLU A 52 -2.25 -13.40 3.34
C GLU A 52 -2.15 -12.27 2.30
N VAL A 53 -2.52 -11.06 2.73
CA VAL A 53 -2.52 -9.83 1.92
C VAL A 53 -1.97 -8.69 2.78
N LEU A 54 -1.07 -7.90 2.21
CA LEU A 54 -0.51 -6.71 2.80
C LEU A 54 -0.99 -5.49 2.03
N ILE A 55 -1.68 -4.58 2.71
CA ILE A 55 -2.15 -3.32 2.11
C ILE A 55 -1.09 -2.25 2.38
N LEU A 56 -0.59 -1.60 1.33
CA LEU A 56 0.30 -0.44 1.40
C LEU A 56 -0.52 0.79 1.83
N GLY A 57 -0.93 0.80 3.10
CA GLY A 57 -1.96 1.69 3.64
C GLY A 57 -1.63 3.19 3.71
N CYS A 58 -0.42 3.59 3.34
CA CYS A 58 -0.04 4.98 3.14
C CYS A 58 0.48 5.15 1.70
N THR A 59 0.11 6.27 1.06
CA THR A 59 0.44 6.58 -0.35
C THR A 59 1.95 6.65 -0.61
N GLU A 60 2.76 6.76 0.43
CA GLU A 60 4.22 6.76 0.35
C GLU A 60 4.84 5.36 0.27
N LEU A 61 4.19 4.33 0.84
CA LEU A 61 4.74 2.97 0.87
C LEU A 61 4.91 2.36 -0.54
N PRO A 62 4.01 2.60 -1.51
CA PRO A 62 4.20 2.20 -2.91
C PRO A 62 5.47 2.75 -3.57
N LEU A 63 6.05 3.83 -3.04
CA LEU A 63 7.32 4.38 -3.53
C LEU A 63 8.54 3.59 -3.02
N ILE A 64 8.38 2.80 -1.96
CA ILE A 64 9.41 1.92 -1.39
C ILE A 64 9.30 0.51 -1.99
N GLU A 65 8.08 -0.06 -2.01
CA GLU A 65 7.76 -1.37 -2.59
C GLU A 65 6.50 -1.26 -3.45
N ALA A 66 6.59 -1.68 -4.71
CA ALA A 66 5.49 -1.54 -5.65
C ALA A 66 4.40 -2.61 -5.43
N HIS A 67 3.20 -2.36 -5.98
CA HIS A 67 2.14 -3.36 -6.10
C HIS A 67 2.71 -4.67 -6.66
N ASN A 68 2.46 -5.80 -5.98
CA ASN A 68 2.95 -7.10 -6.39
C ASN A 68 2.00 -8.20 -5.92
N GLU A 69 1.43 -8.96 -6.85
CA GLU A 69 0.49 -10.05 -6.54
C GLU A 69 1.18 -11.28 -5.92
N ALA A 70 2.49 -11.43 -6.09
CA ALA A 70 3.30 -12.55 -5.60
C ALA A 70 4.59 -12.02 -4.95
N PHE A 71 4.44 -11.39 -3.79
CA PHE A 71 5.53 -10.82 -3.01
C PHE A 71 6.08 -11.84 -2.00
N GLU A 72 7.37 -12.14 -2.09
CA GLU A 72 8.07 -13.06 -1.19
C GLU A 72 8.58 -12.33 0.06
N VAL A 73 8.12 -12.74 1.24
CA VAL A 73 8.55 -12.18 2.53
C VAL A 73 8.33 -13.20 3.66
N GLY A 74 9.29 -13.31 4.59
CA GLY A 74 9.19 -14.26 5.71
C GLY A 74 8.96 -15.71 5.27
N GLY A 75 9.52 -16.11 4.12
CA GLY A 75 9.36 -17.45 3.54
C GLY A 75 7.96 -17.78 3.01
N ARG A 76 7.09 -16.77 2.82
CA ARG A 76 5.76 -16.93 2.23
C ARG A 76 5.56 -15.95 1.07
N THR A 77 4.75 -16.37 0.11
CA THR A 77 4.23 -15.51 -0.95
C THR A 77 2.91 -14.88 -0.49
N VAL A 78 2.81 -13.55 -0.53
CA VAL A 78 1.59 -12.78 -0.23
C VAL A 78 1.33 -11.73 -1.29
N ALA A 79 0.10 -11.19 -1.35
CA ALA A 79 -0.19 -10.06 -2.23
C ALA A 79 0.12 -8.74 -1.54
N LEU A 80 0.87 -7.85 -2.19
CA LEU A 80 1.16 -6.49 -1.78
C LEU A 80 0.30 -5.52 -2.60
N ILE A 81 -0.73 -4.96 -1.96
CA ILE A 81 -1.76 -4.18 -2.63
C ILE A 81 -1.52 -2.69 -2.40
N ASP A 82 -1.32 -1.95 -3.49
CA ASP A 82 -1.30 -0.49 -3.51
C ASP A 82 -2.72 0.10 -3.71
N PRO A 83 -3.33 0.71 -2.67
CA PRO A 83 -4.63 1.38 -2.81
C PRO A 83 -4.56 2.60 -3.75
N THR A 84 -3.41 3.24 -3.92
CA THR A 84 -3.22 4.41 -4.76
C THR A 84 -3.42 4.05 -6.23
N THR A 85 -2.79 2.97 -6.69
CA THR A 85 -2.98 2.41 -8.04
C THR A 85 -4.45 2.03 -8.27
N ILE A 86 -5.07 1.32 -7.33
CA ILE A 86 -6.49 0.91 -7.45
C ILE A 86 -7.42 2.12 -7.54
N LEU A 87 -7.19 3.13 -6.69
CA LEU A 87 -7.94 4.38 -6.71
C LEU A 87 -7.79 5.10 -8.05
N ALA A 88 -6.55 5.25 -8.55
CA ALA A 88 -6.27 5.90 -9.82
C ALA A 88 -6.96 5.18 -10.99
N GLN A 89 -6.89 3.84 -11.04
CA GLN A 89 -7.58 3.02 -12.04
C GLN A 89 -9.09 3.24 -11.99
N ARG A 90 -9.69 3.30 -10.80
CA ARG A 90 -11.14 3.55 -10.67
C ARG A 90 -11.51 4.96 -11.14
N CYS A 91 -10.70 5.97 -10.84
CA CYS A 91 -10.91 7.33 -11.35
C CYS A 91 -10.91 7.39 -12.88
N VAL A 92 -9.96 6.71 -13.54
CA VAL A 92 -9.88 6.63 -15.01
C VAL A 92 -11.08 5.89 -15.61
N ALA A 93 -11.52 4.81 -14.98
CA ALA A 93 -12.72 4.09 -15.41
C ALA A 93 -13.96 4.99 -15.34
N LEU A 94 -14.15 5.67 -14.20
CA LEU A 94 -15.27 6.61 -14.00
C LEU A 94 -15.24 7.79 -14.96
N SER A 95 -14.06 8.32 -15.33
CA SER A 95 -13.98 9.41 -16.31
C SER A 95 -14.35 8.98 -17.73
N SER A 96 -14.24 7.67 -18.03
CA SER A 96 -14.55 7.09 -19.34
C SER A 96 -16.02 6.66 -19.45
N GLU A 97 -16.68 6.43 -18.31
CA GLU A 97 -18.12 6.25 -18.22
C GLU A 97 -18.79 7.61 -18.50
N ARG A 98 -19.30 7.86 -19.73
CA ARG A 98 -20.10 9.08 -20.00
C ARG A 98 -21.23 9.16 -18.97
N PRO A 99 -21.43 10.31 -18.31
CA PRO A 99 -22.67 10.53 -17.56
C PRO A 99 -23.85 10.37 -18.54
N ALA A 100 -24.81 9.52 -18.20
CA ALA A 100 -26.05 9.39 -18.97
C ALA A 100 -26.85 10.71 -19.01
N ASP A 101 -26.52 11.66 -18.12
CA ASP A 101 -27.36 12.82 -17.80
C ASP A 101 -26.87 14.15 -18.41
N LEU A 102 -25.85 14.15 -19.30
CA LEU A 102 -25.35 15.38 -19.94
C LEU A 102 -25.84 15.58 -21.39
N VAL A 103 -26.92 14.90 -21.82
CA VAL A 103 -27.47 15.05 -23.19
C VAL A 103 -28.69 15.98 -23.25
N GLU A 104 -29.24 16.48 -22.14
CA GLU A 104 -30.43 17.35 -22.17
C GLU A 104 -30.19 18.72 -21.52
N SER A 105 -29.48 19.63 -22.21
CA SER A 105 -29.47 21.07 -21.88
C SER A 105 -29.02 21.97 -23.05
N GLU A 106 -29.08 21.51 -24.29
CA GLU A 106 -28.93 22.39 -25.47
C GLU A 106 -30.11 22.19 -26.41
N LEU A 107 -31.26 22.80 -26.06
CA LEU A 107 -32.35 23.19 -26.95
C LEU A 107 -33.23 24.26 -26.29
#